data_AF-A0AAW2HBB8-F1
#
_entry.id   AF-A0AAW2HBB8-F1
#
_cell.length_a   1.000
_cell.length_b   1.000
_cell.length_c   1.000
_cell.angle_alpha   90.00
_cell.angle_beta   90.00
_cell.angle_gamma   90.00
#
_symmetry.space_group_name_H-M   'P 1'
#
loop_
_entity.id
_entity.type
_entity.pdbx_description
1 polymer ?
#
loop_
_entity_poly.entity_id
_entity_poly.type
_entity_poly.pdbx_seq_one_letter_code
_entity_poly.pdbx_strand_id
1 'polypeptide(L)'
;MTGKTSTMWEDLQKQARQLENEIDLKLVTFSKLGVGHASLHKNESDTEPLLGHDHSFEATAAEIQHLLSKLSAVSENLADLSATSPPTAAVLHTIQRHKEILQDYTQEFNKTQANYRARKEREDLLRSVRSDIDNYKSSNGLNRRMDLNLKENEHVRNSNRLIDEQIAIAMETRDHLSNQRIMFKRFQTRMNDLNNRFPFLNSLIQRIHVRKRRDSLILATVICLCIFLTIAYLFWG
;
A
#
# COMPACT_ATOMS: atom_id res chain seq x y z
N MET A 1 18.52 12.79 -29.55
CA MET A 1 17.41 13.31 -28.71
C MET A 1 16.57 12.22 -28.05
N THR A 2 16.75 10.94 -28.42
CA THR A 2 16.03 9.78 -27.86
C THR A 2 16.43 9.36 -26.45
N GLY A 3 17.64 9.70 -25.99
CA GLY A 3 18.08 9.35 -24.62
C GLY A 3 17.39 10.16 -23.52
N LYS A 4 17.02 11.42 -23.78
CA LYS A 4 16.43 12.33 -22.78
C LYS A 4 14.96 12.02 -22.49
N THR A 5 14.22 11.53 -23.49
CA THR A 5 12.84 11.07 -23.34
C THR A 5 12.78 9.73 -22.59
N SER A 6 13.75 8.84 -22.81
CA SER A 6 13.87 7.58 -22.08
C SER A 6 14.14 7.78 -20.58
N THR A 7 15.03 8.72 -20.22
CA THR A 7 15.29 9.03 -18.81
C THR A 7 14.08 9.68 -18.12
N MET A 8 13.41 10.61 -18.82
CA MET A 8 12.20 11.27 -18.30
C MET A 8 11.05 10.27 -18.07
N TRP A 9 10.92 9.28 -18.96
CA TRP A 9 9.96 8.18 -18.83
C TRP A 9 10.23 7.32 -17.59
N GLU A 10 11.48 6.93 -17.39
CA GLU A 10 11.88 6.12 -16.22
C GLU A 10 11.66 6.88 -14.90
N ASP A 11 11.91 8.19 -14.89
CA ASP A 11 11.69 9.04 -13.72
C ASP A 11 10.20 9.18 -13.39
N LEU A 12 9.34 9.37 -14.40
CA LEU A 12 7.88 9.39 -14.24
C LEU A 12 7.33 8.04 -13.76
N GLN A 13 7.87 6.92 -14.25
CA GLN A 13 7.49 5.60 -13.75
C GLN A 13 7.89 5.38 -12.28
N LYS A 14 9.09 5.82 -11.88
CA LYS A 14 9.50 5.76 -10.48
C LYS A 14 8.59 6.61 -9.60
N GLN A 15 8.24 7.81 -10.07
CA GLN A 15 7.35 8.72 -9.36
C GLN A 15 5.93 8.13 -9.23
N ALA A 16 5.39 7.52 -10.29
CA ALA A 16 4.10 6.84 -10.25
C ALA A 16 4.09 5.72 -9.20
N ARG A 17 5.12 4.86 -9.18
CA ARG A 17 5.24 3.77 -8.19
C ARG A 17 5.38 4.29 -6.75
N GLN A 18 6.05 5.41 -6.55
CA GLN A 18 6.15 6.04 -5.23
C GLN A 18 4.79 6.55 -4.75
N LEU A 19 4.04 7.22 -5.64
CA LEU A 19 2.69 7.68 -5.33
C LEU A 19 1.72 6.53 -5.06
N GLU A 20 1.81 5.44 -5.83
CA GLU A 20 1.01 4.22 -5.59
C GLU A 20 1.26 3.64 -4.20
N ASN A 21 2.52 3.48 -3.80
CA ASN A 21 2.86 2.98 -2.46
C ASN A 21 2.35 3.90 -1.35
N GLU A 22 2.43 5.22 -1.55
CA GLU A 22 1.94 6.20 -0.58
C GLU A 22 0.41 6.17 -0.47
N ILE A 23 -0.29 6.07 -1.60
CA ILE A 23 -1.76 5.92 -1.66
C ILE A 23 -2.19 4.63 -0.98
N ASP A 24 -1.51 3.51 -1.22
CA ASP A 24 -1.83 2.22 -0.61
C ASP A 24 -1.70 2.27 0.92
N LEU A 25 -0.58 2.78 1.43
CA LEU A 25 -0.37 2.96 2.88
C LEU A 25 -1.45 3.84 3.50
N LYS A 26 -1.77 4.96 2.86
CA LYS A 26 -2.79 5.90 3.35
C LYS A 26 -4.19 5.32 3.25
N LEU A 27 -4.53 4.57 2.19
CA LEU A 27 -5.81 3.88 2.06
C LEU A 27 -5.99 2.82 3.14
N VAL A 28 -4.94 2.09 3.52
CA VAL A 28 -5.01 1.16 4.65
C VAL A 28 -5.32 1.90 5.96
N THR A 29 -4.67 3.03 6.21
CA THR A 29 -4.98 3.84 7.40
C THR A 29 -6.39 4.43 7.33
N PHE A 30 -6.78 4.96 6.18
CA PHE A 30 -8.09 5.56 5.93
C PHE A 30 -9.23 4.56 6.05
N SER A 31 -9.04 3.33 5.57
CA SER A 31 -9.96 2.21 5.77
C SER A 31 -10.10 1.87 7.26
N LYS A 32 -8.99 1.85 8.02
CA LYS A 32 -9.06 1.64 9.48
C LYS A 32 -9.81 2.76 10.21
N LEU A 33 -9.61 4.02 9.82
CA LEU A 33 -10.41 5.13 10.36
C LEU A 33 -11.88 5.04 9.89
N GLY A 34 -12.15 4.66 8.64
CA GLY A 34 -13.49 4.64 8.03
C GLY A 34 -14.38 3.48 8.47
N VAL A 35 -13.81 2.29 8.67
CA VAL A 35 -14.48 1.17 9.36
C VAL A 35 -14.79 1.56 10.81
N GLY A 36 -14.05 2.55 11.32
CA GLY A 36 -14.04 2.98 12.69
C GLY A 36 -13.42 1.89 13.56
N HIS A 37 -12.81 2.31 14.66
CA HIS A 37 -12.67 1.44 15.81
C HIS A 37 -14.08 0.94 16.16
N ALA A 38 -14.44 -0.23 15.66
CA ALA A 38 -15.65 -0.91 16.07
C ALA A 38 -15.42 -1.27 17.54
N SER A 39 -15.92 -0.41 18.43
CA SER A 39 -16.24 -0.78 19.80
C SER A 39 -15.10 -1.10 20.78
N LEU A 40 -13.82 -0.80 20.53
CA LEU A 40 -12.76 -1.22 21.47
C LEU A 40 -12.48 -0.30 22.67
N HIS A 41 -12.93 0.96 22.69
CA HIS A 41 -12.74 1.83 23.86
C HIS A 41 -13.99 2.64 24.16
N LYS A 42 -14.88 2.06 24.97
CA LYS A 42 -15.80 2.82 25.82
C LYS A 42 -15.58 2.44 27.28
N ASN A 43 -14.32 2.40 27.68
CA ASN A 43 -13.88 2.36 29.07
C ASN A 43 -12.80 3.41 29.23
N GLU A 44 -13.17 4.68 29.11
CA GLU A 44 -12.51 5.73 29.87
C GLU A 44 -13.47 6.90 29.98
N SER A 45 -13.61 7.36 31.20
CA SER A 45 -14.21 8.64 31.58
C SER A 45 -13.72 9.78 30.67
N ASP A 46 -14.64 10.71 30.41
CA ASP A 46 -14.38 12.07 29.94
C ASP A 46 -13.97 12.24 28.46
N THR A 47 -14.92 12.76 27.69
CA THR A 47 -14.73 13.95 26.85
C THR A 47 -13.53 13.98 25.89
N GLU A 48 -13.18 12.89 25.21
CA GLU A 48 -12.40 12.99 23.97
C GLU A 48 -13.35 13.38 22.83
N PRO A 49 -13.16 14.52 22.15
CA PRO A 49 -14.13 15.00 21.18
C PRO A 49 -14.17 14.03 19.99
N LEU A 50 -15.34 13.48 19.67
CA LEU A 50 -15.60 12.77 18.41
C LEU A 50 -15.23 13.63 17.18
N LEU A 51 -15.22 14.96 17.32
CA LEU A 51 -14.66 15.91 16.36
C LEU A 51 -13.17 15.63 16.04
N GLY A 52 -12.43 15.04 16.97
CA GLY A 52 -11.05 14.57 16.85
C GLY A 52 -10.85 13.52 15.76
N HIS A 53 -11.75 12.54 15.74
CA HIS A 53 -11.71 11.45 14.77
C HIS A 53 -12.28 11.89 13.41
N ASP A 54 -13.28 12.77 13.44
CA ASP A 54 -13.88 13.31 12.21
C ASP A 54 -12.91 14.21 11.44
N HIS A 55 -12.22 15.13 12.11
CA HIS A 55 -11.27 16.02 11.43
C HIS A 55 -10.06 15.25 10.89
N SER A 56 -9.61 14.20 11.60
CA SER A 56 -8.48 13.38 11.14
C SER A 56 -8.88 12.48 9.97
N PHE A 57 -10.11 11.95 9.96
CA PHE A 57 -10.67 11.26 8.80
C PHE A 57 -10.80 12.19 7.59
N GLU A 58 -11.31 13.41 7.77
CA GLU A 58 -11.49 14.37 6.69
C GLU A 58 -10.14 14.89 6.15
N ALA A 59 -9.15 15.12 7.02
CA ALA A 59 -7.79 15.50 6.63
C ALA A 59 -7.10 14.39 5.83
N THR A 60 -7.19 13.13 6.28
CA THR A 60 -6.64 11.98 5.54
C THR A 60 -7.37 11.74 4.23
N ALA A 61 -8.69 11.99 4.17
CA ALA A 61 -9.46 11.93 2.94
C ALA A 61 -8.95 12.96 1.90
N ALA A 62 -8.76 14.21 2.33
CA ALA A 62 -8.29 15.28 1.47
C ALA A 62 -6.87 15.00 0.93
N GLU A 63 -6.01 14.43 1.75
CA GLU A 63 -4.65 14.05 1.36
C GLU A 63 -4.63 12.92 0.32
N ILE A 64 -5.46 11.88 0.50
CA ILE A 64 -5.60 10.78 -0.47
C ILE A 64 -6.14 11.31 -1.80
N GLN A 65 -7.13 12.21 -1.76
CA GLN A 65 -7.69 12.82 -2.96
C GLN A 65 -6.66 13.66 -3.72
N HIS A 66 -5.78 14.38 -3.01
CA HIS A 66 -4.65 15.09 -3.60
C HIS A 66 -3.64 14.12 -4.24
N LEU A 67 -3.30 13.02 -3.56
CA LEU A 67 -2.38 12.01 -4.11
C LEU A 67 -2.94 11.30 -5.34
N LEU A 68 -4.24 10.95 -5.34
CA LEU A 68 -4.94 10.39 -6.50
C LEU A 68 -4.91 11.35 -7.70
N SER A 69 -5.15 12.64 -7.45
CA SER A 69 -5.07 13.68 -8.49
C SER A 69 -3.65 13.79 -9.08
N LYS A 70 -2.62 13.71 -8.22
CA LYS A 70 -1.23 13.73 -8.65
C LYS A 70 -0.83 12.48 -9.45
N LEU A 71 -1.30 11.29 -9.04
CA LEU A 71 -1.09 10.05 -9.78
C LEU A 71 -1.80 10.10 -11.15
N SER A 72 -3.01 10.67 -11.20
CA SER A 72 -3.75 10.88 -12.44
C SER A 72 -2.97 11.76 -13.41
N ALA A 73 -2.47 12.92 -12.95
CA ALA A 73 -1.64 13.80 -13.76
C ALA A 73 -0.35 13.12 -14.24
N VAL A 74 0.32 12.34 -13.40
CA VAL A 74 1.52 11.57 -13.80
C VAL A 74 1.18 10.51 -14.86
N SER A 75 0.03 9.84 -14.73
CA SER A 75 -0.44 8.84 -15.69
C SER A 75 -0.79 9.45 -17.05
N GLU A 76 -1.33 10.67 -17.07
CA GLU A 76 -1.64 11.43 -18.28
C GLU A 76 -0.36 11.92 -18.97
N ASN A 77 0.61 12.45 -18.21
CA ASN A 77 1.93 12.81 -18.72
C ASN A 77 2.69 11.59 -19.31
N LEU A 78 2.55 10.40 -18.69
CA LEU A 78 3.04 9.14 -19.26
C LEU A 78 2.31 8.78 -20.56
N ALA A 79 1.00 9.02 -20.67
CA ALA A 79 0.28 8.77 -21.92
C ALA A 79 0.75 9.71 -23.05
N ASP A 80 0.94 11.00 -22.77
CA ASP A 80 1.36 12.01 -23.75
C ASP A 80 2.79 11.79 -24.28
N LEU A 81 3.71 11.41 -23.38
CA LEU A 81 5.08 11.04 -23.77
C LEU A 81 5.10 9.78 -24.66
N SER A 82 4.17 8.85 -24.47
CA SER A 82 4.06 7.64 -25.30
C SER A 82 3.40 7.93 -26.65
N ALA A 83 2.67 9.03 -26.81
CA ALA A 83 2.08 9.44 -28.09
C ALA A 83 3.11 10.08 -29.03
N THR A 84 4.20 10.63 -28.47
CA THR A 84 5.23 11.39 -29.22
C THR A 84 6.29 10.49 -29.88
N SER A 85 6.36 9.20 -29.52
CA SER A 85 7.33 8.22 -30.05
C SER A 85 6.64 6.85 -30.15
N PRO A 86 6.87 6.00 -31.17
CA PRO A 86 6.13 4.74 -31.32
C PRO A 86 6.23 3.89 -30.04
N PRO A 87 5.13 3.74 -29.29
CA PRO A 87 5.17 3.11 -27.99
C PRO A 87 5.34 1.61 -28.17
N THR A 88 6.28 1.02 -27.43
CA THR A 88 6.42 -0.44 -27.39
C THR A 88 5.21 -1.05 -26.69
N ALA A 89 4.80 -2.28 -27.06
CA ALA A 89 3.65 -2.96 -26.44
C ALA A 89 3.76 -3.05 -24.91
N ALA A 90 4.99 -3.15 -24.38
CA ALA A 90 5.27 -3.14 -22.94
C ALA A 90 4.94 -1.80 -22.25
N VAL A 91 5.19 -0.67 -22.95
CA VAL A 91 4.86 0.68 -22.46
C VAL A 91 3.35 0.86 -22.39
N LEU A 92 2.62 0.48 -23.44
CA LEU A 92 1.15 0.56 -23.46
C LEU A 92 0.51 -0.26 -22.33
N HIS A 93 0.99 -1.49 -22.12
CA HIS A 93 0.50 -2.34 -21.03
C HIS A 93 0.81 -1.74 -19.64
N THR A 94 1.94 -1.06 -19.48
CA THR A 94 2.29 -0.42 -18.21
C THR A 94 1.39 0.79 -17.92
N ILE A 95 1.10 1.62 -18.92
CA ILE A 95 0.18 2.76 -18.79
C ILE A 95 -1.23 2.26 -18.45
N GLN A 96 -1.69 1.24 -19.16
CA GLN A 96 -3.01 0.64 -18.94
C GLN A 96 -3.13 0.12 -17.50
N ARG A 97 -2.11 -0.58 -17.00
CA ARG A 97 -2.05 -1.05 -15.61
C ARG A 97 -2.11 0.10 -14.61
N HIS A 98 -1.39 1.20 -14.84
CA HIS A 98 -1.45 2.37 -13.95
C HIS A 98 -2.87 2.99 -13.93
N LYS A 99 -3.59 3.00 -15.05
CA LYS A 99 -4.98 3.47 -15.11
C LYS A 99 -5.94 2.57 -14.33
N GLU A 100 -5.78 1.25 -14.47
CA GLU A 100 -6.57 0.26 -13.72
C GLU A 100 -6.34 0.39 -12.21
N ILE A 101 -5.08 0.46 -11.78
CA ILE A 101 -4.72 0.64 -10.37
C ILE A 101 -5.32 1.95 -9.80
N LEU A 102 -5.24 3.05 -10.56
CA LEU A 102 -5.82 4.33 -10.16
C LEU A 102 -7.34 4.25 -10.00
N GLN A 103 -8.02 3.56 -10.93
CA GLN A 103 -9.46 3.34 -10.86
C GLN A 103 -9.83 2.53 -9.61
N ASP A 104 -9.11 1.45 -9.33
CA ASP A 104 -9.33 0.61 -8.14
C ASP A 104 -9.17 1.43 -6.85
N TYR A 105 -8.10 2.23 -6.73
CA TYR A 105 -7.88 3.10 -5.57
C TYR A 105 -8.99 4.15 -5.41
N THR A 106 -9.46 4.73 -6.52
CA THR A 106 -10.55 5.70 -6.51
C THR A 106 -11.86 5.06 -6.05
N GLN A 107 -12.14 3.84 -6.51
CA GLN A 107 -13.33 3.09 -6.11
C GLN A 107 -13.30 2.73 -4.62
N GLU A 108 -12.18 2.21 -4.12
CA GLU A 108 -12.03 1.87 -2.70
C GLU A 108 -12.08 3.10 -1.79
N PHE A 109 -11.51 4.23 -2.23
CA PHE A 109 -11.64 5.52 -1.55
C PHE A 109 -13.11 5.94 -1.41
N ASN A 110 -13.85 5.98 -2.52
CA ASN A 110 -15.26 6.38 -2.54
C ASN A 110 -16.13 5.46 -1.69
N LYS A 111 -15.88 4.15 -1.74
CA LYS A 111 -16.59 3.15 -0.93
C LYS A 111 -16.34 3.37 0.56
N THR A 112 -15.09 3.59 0.95
CA THR A 112 -14.73 3.89 2.35
C THR A 112 -15.37 5.19 2.82
N GLN A 113 -15.36 6.22 1.98
CA GLN A 113 -16.00 7.51 2.29
C GLN A 113 -17.52 7.39 2.42
N ALA A 114 -18.19 6.64 1.54
CA ALA A 114 -19.62 6.38 1.61
C ALA A 114 -20.00 5.63 2.89
N ASN A 115 -19.22 4.60 3.26
CA ASN A 115 -19.41 3.86 4.50
C ASN A 115 -19.28 4.76 5.74
N TYR A 116 -18.26 5.63 5.77
CA TYR A 116 -18.08 6.60 6.86
C TYR A 116 -19.29 7.56 6.96
N ARG A 117 -19.75 8.11 5.84
CA ARG A 117 -20.92 9.02 5.81
C ARG A 117 -22.19 8.33 6.32
N ALA A 118 -22.47 7.11 5.85
CA ALA A 118 -23.64 6.34 6.30
C ALA A 118 -23.59 6.05 7.81
N ARG A 119 -22.39 5.78 8.34
CA ARG A 119 -22.18 5.58 9.78
C ARG A 119 -22.39 6.87 10.57
N LYS A 120 -21.85 7.99 10.09
CA LYS A 120 -22.03 9.30 10.71
C LYS A 120 -23.49 9.72 10.76
N GLU A 121 -24.22 9.57 9.65
CA GLU A 121 -25.66 9.84 9.59
C GLU A 121 -26.43 8.97 10.59
N ARG A 122 -26.11 7.67 10.66
CA ARG A 122 -26.69 6.77 11.67
C ARG A 122 -26.40 7.25 13.10
N GLU A 123 -25.19 7.72 13.37
CA GLU A 123 -24.83 8.23 14.70
C GLU A 123 -25.59 9.51 15.05
N ASP A 124 -25.69 10.46 14.12
CA ASP A 124 -26.43 11.71 14.31
C ASP A 124 -27.92 11.44 14.61
N LEU A 125 -28.53 10.50 13.88
CA LEU A 125 -29.89 10.05 14.13
C LEU A 125 -30.05 9.41 15.53
N LEU A 126 -29.13 8.50 15.90
CA LEU A 126 -29.15 7.84 17.22
C LEU A 126 -28.88 8.82 18.37
N ARG A 127 -28.05 9.84 18.15
CA ARG A 127 -27.77 10.90 19.11
C ARG A 127 -29.01 11.77 19.34
N SER A 128 -29.74 12.12 18.29
CA SER A 128 -31.03 12.81 18.41
C SER A 128 -32.03 11.99 19.24
N VAL A 129 -32.21 10.71 18.89
CA VAL A 129 -33.14 9.82 19.61
C VAL A 129 -32.74 9.64 21.08
N ARG A 130 -31.44 9.49 21.38
CA ARG A 130 -30.96 9.43 22.77
C ARG A 130 -31.25 10.72 23.53
N SER A 131 -31.03 11.88 22.91
CA SER A 131 -31.36 13.17 23.51
C SER A 131 -32.86 13.28 23.82
N ASP A 132 -33.72 12.84 22.93
CA ASP A 132 -35.17 12.86 23.13
C ASP A 132 -35.63 11.89 24.23
N ILE A 133 -35.04 10.69 24.27
CA ILE A 133 -35.29 9.70 25.34
C ILE A 133 -34.83 10.23 26.69
N ASP A 134 -33.63 10.82 26.77
CA ASP A 134 -33.10 11.38 28.02
C ASP A 134 -33.95 12.56 28.50
N ASN A 135 -34.44 13.41 27.58
CA ASN A 135 -35.40 14.49 27.89
C ASN A 135 -36.74 13.95 28.42
N TYR A 136 -37.28 12.89 27.80
CA TYR A 136 -38.53 12.25 28.24
C TYR A 136 -38.36 11.50 29.58
N LYS A 137 -37.21 10.87 29.82
CA LYS A 137 -36.90 10.23 31.11
C LYS A 137 -36.63 11.24 32.22
N SER A 138 -36.09 12.42 31.88
CA SER A 138 -35.88 13.52 32.82
C SER A 138 -37.21 14.11 33.34
N SER A 139 -38.24 14.16 32.48
CA SER A 139 -39.56 14.67 32.87
C SER A 139 -40.37 13.71 33.74
N ASN A 140 -40.08 12.41 33.71
CA ASN A 140 -40.82 11.38 34.48
C ASN A 140 -40.01 10.87 35.70
N GLY A 141 -39.88 11.71 36.73
CA GLY A 141 -38.99 11.51 37.87
C GLY A 141 -39.23 10.29 38.79
N LEU A 142 -40.33 9.55 38.65
CA LEU A 142 -40.69 8.46 39.57
C LEU A 142 -39.93 7.14 39.33
N ASN A 143 -39.38 6.89 38.13
CA ASN A 143 -38.77 5.59 37.78
C ASN A 143 -37.24 5.59 37.63
N ARG A 144 -36.58 6.71 37.93
CA ARG A 144 -35.14 6.92 37.66
C ARG A 144 -34.24 5.82 38.25
N ARG A 145 -34.57 5.29 39.44
CA ARG A 145 -33.77 4.26 40.11
C ARG A 145 -33.98 2.86 39.50
N MET A 146 -35.21 2.48 39.17
CA MET A 146 -35.50 1.18 38.54
C MET A 146 -34.94 1.13 37.11
N ASP A 147 -35.10 2.21 36.34
CA ASP A 147 -34.55 2.34 34.99
C ASP A 147 -33.03 2.34 34.98
N LEU A 148 -32.37 2.92 36.00
CA LEU A 148 -30.91 2.85 36.14
C LEU A 148 -30.45 1.40 36.30
N ASN A 149 -31.09 0.65 37.21
CA ASN A 149 -30.73 -0.74 37.48
C ASN A 149 -30.98 -1.65 36.27
N LEU A 150 -32.07 -1.43 35.52
CA LEU A 150 -32.34 -2.18 34.29
C LEU A 150 -31.31 -1.88 33.21
N LYS A 151 -30.99 -0.59 33.01
CA LYS A 151 -29.99 -0.15 32.04
C LYS A 151 -28.59 -0.68 32.39
N GLU A 152 -28.24 -0.71 33.67
CA GLU A 152 -27.00 -1.32 34.15
C GLU A 152 -26.96 -2.83 33.85
N ASN A 153 -28.06 -3.55 34.11
CA ASN A 153 -28.15 -4.97 33.78
C ASN A 153 -28.01 -5.25 32.28
N GLU A 154 -28.61 -4.41 31.44
CA GLU A 154 -28.50 -4.49 29.98
C GLU A 154 -27.06 -4.19 29.52
N HIS A 155 -26.42 -3.17 30.10
CA HIS A 155 -25.01 -2.86 29.84
C HIS A 155 -24.08 -4.01 30.24
N VAL A 156 -24.30 -4.64 31.40
CA VAL A 156 -23.52 -5.80 31.85
C VAL A 156 -23.69 -6.99 30.89
N ARG A 157 -24.93 -7.29 30.48
CA ARG A 157 -25.18 -8.37 29.50
C ARG A 157 -24.53 -8.08 28.15
N ASN A 158 -24.61 -6.84 27.67
CA ASN A 158 -24.01 -6.47 26.41
C ASN A 158 -22.47 -6.45 26.49
N SER A 159 -21.90 -6.07 27.64
CA SER A 159 -20.47 -6.14 27.92
C SER A 159 -19.96 -7.58 27.91
N ASN A 160 -20.68 -8.53 28.53
CA ASN A 160 -20.30 -9.94 28.48
C ASN A 160 -20.26 -10.46 27.04
N ARG A 161 -21.25 -10.13 26.22
CA ARG A 161 -21.29 -10.56 24.82
C ARG A 161 -20.12 -9.99 24.00
N LEU A 162 -19.75 -8.73 24.24
CA LEU A 162 -18.60 -8.09 23.57
C LEU A 162 -17.27 -8.69 24.02
N ILE A 163 -17.14 -9.06 25.30
CA ILE A 163 -15.96 -9.76 25.82
C ILE A 163 -15.81 -11.12 25.13
N ASP A 164 -16.90 -11.87 24.97
CA ASP A 164 -16.88 -13.16 24.26
C ASP A 164 -16.45 -12.99 22.79
N GLU A 165 -16.93 -11.94 22.13
CA GLU A 165 -16.53 -11.60 20.75
C GLU A 165 -15.06 -11.18 20.66
N GLN A 166 -14.55 -10.39 21.62
CA GLN A 166 -13.14 -10.02 21.68
C GLN A 166 -12.23 -11.22 21.96
N ILE A 167 -12.67 -12.15 22.80
CA ILE A 167 -11.96 -13.42 23.02
C ILE A 167 -11.90 -14.21 21.71
N ALA A 168 -13.01 -14.30 20.98
CA ALA A 168 -13.05 -14.98 19.68
C ALA A 168 -12.10 -14.30 18.66
N ILE A 169 -12.15 -12.98 18.51
CA ILE A 169 -11.27 -12.22 17.60
C ILE A 169 -9.80 -12.34 18.02
N ALA A 170 -9.49 -12.31 19.31
CA ALA A 170 -8.12 -12.47 19.82
C ALA A 170 -7.58 -13.88 19.55
N MET A 171 -8.42 -14.91 19.70
CA MET A 171 -8.06 -16.30 19.36
C MET A 171 -7.84 -16.47 17.85
N GLU A 172 -8.71 -15.89 17.03
CA GLU A 172 -8.57 -15.89 15.57
C GLU A 172 -7.30 -15.14 15.13
N THR A 173 -7.02 -13.97 15.70
CA THR A 173 -5.80 -13.19 15.41
C THR A 173 -4.55 -13.95 15.82
N ARG A 174 -4.57 -14.65 16.97
CA ARG A 174 -3.47 -15.52 17.41
C ARG A 174 -3.21 -16.64 16.42
N ASP A 175 -4.25 -17.29 15.92
CA ASP A 175 -4.14 -18.35 14.91
C ASP A 175 -3.65 -17.78 13.56
N HIS A 176 -4.13 -16.61 13.14
CA HIS A 176 -3.62 -15.90 11.96
C HIS A 176 -2.15 -15.54 12.09
N LEU A 177 -1.69 -15.01 13.23
CA LEU A 177 -0.28 -14.70 13.48
C LEU A 177 0.59 -15.97 13.55
N SER A 178 0.08 -17.06 14.13
CA SER A 178 0.74 -18.36 14.12
C SER A 178 0.91 -18.90 12.70
N ASN A 179 -0.14 -18.83 11.87
CA ASN A 179 -0.12 -19.22 10.47
C ASN A 179 0.81 -18.32 9.64
N GLN A 180 0.81 -17.00 9.89
CA GLN A 180 1.78 -16.06 9.29
C GLN A 180 3.21 -16.40 9.68
N ARG A 181 3.49 -16.80 10.94
CA ARG A 181 4.82 -17.24 11.38
C ARG A 181 5.26 -18.50 10.65
N ILE A 182 4.35 -19.45 10.42
CA ILE A 182 4.63 -20.66 9.62
C ILE A 182 4.91 -20.28 8.16
N MET A 183 4.13 -19.37 7.58
CA MET A 183 4.35 -18.86 6.21
C MET A 183 5.69 -18.12 6.09
N PHE A 184 6.05 -17.30 7.07
CA PHE A 184 7.33 -16.59 7.09
C PHE A 184 8.52 -17.55 7.22
N LYS A 185 8.39 -18.61 8.05
CA LYS A 185 9.38 -19.69 8.09
C LYS A 185 9.52 -20.36 6.73
N ARG A 186 8.41 -20.68 6.04
CA ARG A 186 8.44 -21.23 4.67
C ARG A 186 9.07 -20.27 3.66
N PHE A 187 8.82 -18.97 3.79
CA PHE A 187 9.46 -17.94 2.97
C PHE A 187 10.96 -17.86 3.24
N GLN A 188 11.39 -17.91 4.51
CA GLN A 188 12.80 -17.93 4.89
C GLN A 188 13.50 -19.20 4.37
N THR A 189 12.84 -20.36 4.39
CA THR A 189 13.37 -21.59 3.77
C THR A 189 13.53 -21.43 2.26
N ARG A 190 12.52 -20.88 1.57
CA ARG A 190 12.62 -20.58 0.12
C ARG A 190 13.68 -19.53 -0.20
N MET A 191 13.82 -18.50 0.63
CA MET A 191 14.87 -17.48 0.49
C MET A 191 16.26 -18.10 0.68
N ASN A 192 16.39 -19.04 1.62
CA ASN A 192 17.63 -19.80 1.81
C ASN A 192 17.90 -20.75 0.63
N ASP A 193 16.87 -21.36 0.05
CA ASP A 193 16.99 -22.16 -1.19
C ASP A 193 17.35 -21.28 -2.41
N LEU A 194 16.84 -20.05 -2.47
CA LEU A 194 17.25 -19.06 -3.48
C LEU A 194 18.68 -18.57 -3.25
N ASN A 195 19.11 -18.37 -2.00
CA ASN A 195 20.49 -18.07 -1.62
C ASN A 195 21.45 -19.21 -2.03
N ASN A 196 21.01 -20.46 -1.87
CA ASN A 196 21.74 -21.63 -2.36
C ASN A 196 21.74 -21.75 -3.90
N ARG A 197 20.86 -21.03 -4.62
CA ARG A 197 20.83 -20.94 -6.09
C ARG A 197 21.47 -19.68 -6.67
N PHE A 198 21.81 -18.67 -5.85
CA PHE A 198 22.59 -17.50 -6.29
C PHE A 198 23.95 -17.81 -6.96
N PRO A 199 24.69 -18.90 -6.67
CA PRO A 199 25.88 -19.24 -7.46
C PRO A 199 25.58 -19.63 -8.93
N PHE A 200 24.33 -19.96 -9.28
CA PHE A 200 23.97 -20.33 -10.66
C PHE A 200 23.74 -19.11 -11.58
N LEU A 201 23.16 -18.03 -11.04
CA LEU A 201 22.97 -16.76 -11.76
C LEU A 201 24.31 -16.06 -12.03
N ASN A 202 25.28 -16.19 -11.13
CA ASN A 202 26.64 -15.70 -11.36
C ASN A 202 27.34 -16.47 -12.51
N SER A 203 27.03 -17.76 -12.70
CA SER A 203 27.55 -18.54 -13.84
C SER A 203 26.97 -18.09 -15.19
N LEU A 204 25.71 -17.64 -15.22
CA LEU A 204 25.07 -17.14 -16.43
C LEU A 204 25.55 -15.72 -16.79
N ILE A 205 25.71 -14.84 -15.79
CA ILE A 205 26.33 -13.52 -15.96
C ILE A 205 27.81 -13.65 -16.39
N GLN A 206 28.57 -14.60 -15.82
CA GLN A 206 29.94 -14.87 -16.23
C GLN A 206 30.04 -15.42 -17.66
N ARG A 207 29.16 -16.34 -18.06
CA ARG A 207 29.17 -16.90 -19.43
C ARG A 207 28.94 -15.84 -20.50
N ILE A 208 28.14 -14.82 -20.20
CA ILE A 208 27.91 -13.68 -21.10
C ILE A 208 29.18 -12.82 -21.23
N HIS A 209 29.95 -12.62 -20.15
CA HIS A 209 31.18 -11.81 -20.17
C HIS A 209 32.40 -12.54 -20.77
N VAL A 210 32.47 -13.87 -20.67
CA VAL A 210 33.60 -14.68 -21.15
C VAL A 210 33.69 -14.74 -22.67
N ARG A 211 32.55 -14.73 -23.38
CA ARG A 211 32.55 -14.79 -24.86
C ARG A 211 33.14 -13.52 -25.47
N LYS A 212 32.80 -12.35 -24.92
CA LYS A 212 33.32 -11.04 -25.37
C LYS A 212 34.81 -10.83 -25.05
N ARG A 213 35.34 -11.46 -23.99
CA ARG A 213 36.77 -11.41 -23.63
C ARG A 213 37.65 -12.24 -24.56
N ARG A 214 37.17 -13.39 -25.07
CA ARG A 214 37.97 -14.26 -25.95
C ARG A 214 38.31 -13.58 -27.28
N ASP A 215 37.32 -12.96 -27.92
CA ASP A 215 37.52 -12.30 -29.21
C ASP A 215 38.47 -11.09 -29.08
N SER A 216 38.35 -10.33 -27.98
CA SER A 216 39.25 -9.20 -27.71
C SER A 216 40.69 -9.63 -27.41
N LEU A 217 40.91 -10.79 -26.81
CA LEU A 217 42.24 -11.30 -26.48
C LEU A 217 42.96 -11.83 -27.72
N ILE A 218 42.22 -12.52 -28.60
CA ILE A 218 42.73 -12.99 -29.90
C ILE A 218 43.09 -11.79 -30.80
N LEU A 219 42.26 -10.76 -30.84
CA LEU A 219 42.55 -9.55 -31.62
C LEU A 219 43.82 -8.85 -31.11
N ALA A 220 43.98 -8.74 -29.78
CA ALA A 220 45.14 -8.10 -29.17
C ALA A 220 46.46 -8.85 -29.44
N THR A 221 46.46 -10.19 -29.40
CA THR A 221 47.67 -10.98 -29.71
C THR A 221 48.08 -10.85 -31.17
N VAL A 222 47.12 -10.84 -32.11
CA VAL A 222 47.42 -10.65 -33.54
C VAL A 222 48.06 -9.28 -33.79
N ILE A 223 47.49 -8.23 -33.19
CA ILE A 223 48.03 -6.86 -33.32
C ILE A 223 49.45 -6.77 -32.75
N CYS A 224 49.69 -7.31 -31.54
CA CYS A 224 51.03 -7.32 -30.94
C CYS A 224 52.05 -8.08 -31.79
N LEU A 225 51.66 -9.21 -32.39
CA LEU A 225 52.56 -10.02 -33.21
C LEU A 225 52.92 -9.31 -34.52
N CYS A 226 51.95 -8.63 -35.16
CA CYS A 226 52.21 -7.78 -36.33
C CYS A 226 53.15 -6.60 -36.00
N ILE A 227 52.94 -5.93 -34.86
CA ILE A 227 53.81 -4.83 -34.43
C ILE A 227 55.23 -5.34 -34.12
N PHE A 228 55.36 -6.49 -33.48
CA PHE A 228 56.67 -7.09 -33.19
C PHE A 228 57.43 -7.46 -34.46
N LEU A 229 56.76 -8.10 -35.44
CA LEU A 229 57.38 -8.46 -36.71
C LEU A 229 57.82 -7.24 -37.53
N THR A 230 57.03 -6.16 -37.53
CA THR A 230 57.40 -4.93 -38.23
C THR A 230 58.62 -4.25 -37.59
N ILE A 231 58.71 -4.23 -36.26
CA ILE A 231 59.89 -3.71 -35.55
C ILE A 231 61.12 -4.59 -35.80
N ALA A 232 60.98 -5.91 -35.73
CA ALA A 232 62.09 -6.84 -35.98
C ALA A 232 62.61 -6.74 -37.42
N TYR A 233 61.72 -6.61 -38.41
CA TYR A 233 62.10 -6.40 -39.80
C TYR A 233 62.85 -5.07 -39.99
N LEU A 234 62.40 -4.01 -39.32
CA LEU A 234 63.02 -2.68 -39.42
C LEU A 234 64.37 -2.60 -38.68
N PHE A 235 64.59 -3.43 -37.66
CA PHE A 235 65.85 -3.49 -36.91
C PHE A 235 66.88 -4.43 -37.56
N TRP A 236 66.43 -5.44 -38.30
CA TRP A 236 67.30 -6.40 -38.98
C TRP A 236 67.60 -6.02 -40.44
N GLY A 237 66.74 -5.22 -41.05
CA GLY A 237 66.88 -4.69 -42.41
C GLY A 237 67.79 -3.47 -42.53
#